data_AF-A0A975R3U5-F1
#
_entry.id   AF-A0A975R3U5-F1
#
_cell.length_a   1.000
_cell.length_b   1.000
_cell.length_c   1.000
_cell.angle_alpha   90.00
_cell.angle_beta   90.00
_cell.angle_gamma   90.00
#
_symmetry.space_group_name_H-M   'P 1'
#
loop_
_entity.id
_entity.type
_entity.pdbx_description
1 polymer ?
#
loop_
_entity_poly.entity_id
_entity_poly.type
_entity_poly.pdbx_seq_one_letter_code
_entity_poly.pdbx_strand_id
1 'polypeptide(L)'
;MPYDPYALSEDQKSRSYNMVWVGLPISLALVVCNFFSLGPVGAILEGAGPVIIGCHLVTFATYNRFDEHFRSLASFGFACGIVVIALWFLAQGLLGIFYGAYGLGHSAAGSPVDPGDIRFRLPDWFNRAFLLASLTATAFYGGFAYAWLRGRG
;
A
#
# COMPACT_ATOMS: atom_id res chain seq x y z
N MET A 1 34.85 2.09 16.07
CA MET A 1 33.69 3.01 16.09
C MET A 1 33.40 3.36 17.54
N PRO A 2 33.01 4.61 17.86
CA PRO A 2 32.56 4.98 19.21
C PRO A 2 31.41 4.07 19.63
N TYR A 3 31.41 3.60 20.88
CA TYR A 3 30.30 2.81 21.44
C TYR A 3 29.05 3.69 21.49
N ASP A 4 28.04 3.35 20.69
CA ASP A 4 26.72 3.95 20.76
C ASP A 4 25.82 3.09 21.66
N PRO A 5 25.47 3.56 22.88
CA PRO A 5 24.62 2.82 23.81
C PRO A 5 23.17 2.67 23.32
N TYR A 6 22.78 3.36 22.24
CA TYR A 6 21.45 3.28 21.65
C TYR A 6 21.40 2.48 20.35
N ALA A 7 22.53 1.91 19.91
CA ALA A 7 22.56 1.02 18.77
C ALA A 7 21.70 -0.21 19.03
N LEU A 8 20.88 -0.59 18.04
CA LEU A 8 20.09 -1.82 18.11
C LEU A 8 21.01 -3.02 18.28
N SER A 9 20.62 -3.95 19.16
CA SER A 9 21.31 -5.24 19.26
C SER A 9 21.12 -6.05 17.98
N GLU A 10 22.05 -6.97 17.70
CA GLU A 10 21.96 -7.88 16.54
C GLU A 10 20.64 -8.67 16.53
N ASP A 11 20.15 -9.09 17.70
CA ASP A 11 18.86 -9.75 17.85
C ASP A 11 17.69 -8.84 17.43
N GLN A 12 17.75 -7.55 17.76
CA GLN A 12 16.70 -6.60 17.39
C GLN A 12 16.71 -6.33 15.89
N LYS A 13 17.90 -6.21 15.28
CA LYS A 13 18.02 -6.08 13.82
C LYS A 13 17.42 -7.29 13.11
N SER A 14 17.82 -8.50 13.51
CA SER A 14 17.29 -9.75 12.96
C SER A 14 15.76 -9.83 13.05
N ARG A 15 15.18 -9.42 14.18
CA ARG A 15 13.72 -9.33 14.33
C ARG A 15 13.08 -8.35 13.34
N SER A 16 13.69 -7.19 13.10
CA SER A 16 13.18 -6.21 12.13
C SER A 16 13.19 -6.73 10.69
N TYR A 17 14.22 -7.49 10.28
CA TYR A 17 14.22 -8.18 8.99
C TYR A 17 13.14 -9.26 8.91
N ASN A 18 12.96 -10.04 9.98
CA ASN A 18 11.92 -11.07 10.03
C ASN A 18 10.50 -10.48 9.98
N MET A 19 10.28 -9.27 10.52
CA MET A 19 8.99 -8.58 10.45
C MET A 19 8.57 -8.26 9.01
N VAL A 20 9.52 -8.00 8.09
CA VAL A 20 9.23 -7.79 6.66
C VAL A 20 8.71 -9.07 6.02
N TRP A 21 9.31 -10.21 6.35
CA TRP A 21 8.91 -11.52 5.83
C TRP A 21 7.56 -12.00 6.33
N VAL A 22 7.13 -11.51 7.50
CA VAL A 22 5.77 -11.72 8.00
C VAL A 22 4.79 -10.70 7.38
N GLY A 23 5.22 -9.46 7.21
CA GLY A 23 4.38 -8.40 6.65
C GLY A 23 3.97 -8.62 5.19
N LEU A 24 4.87 -9.16 4.37
CA LEU A 24 4.59 -9.44 2.96
C LEU A 24 3.40 -10.40 2.75
N PRO A 25 3.38 -11.63 3.29
CA PRO A 25 2.26 -12.55 3.09
C PRO A 25 0.96 -12.03 3.71
N ILE A 26 1.02 -11.35 4.86
CA ILE A 26 -0.18 -10.73 5.45
C ILE A 26 -0.74 -9.66 4.50
N SER A 27 0.11 -8.79 3.95
CA SER A 27 -0.34 -7.73 3.03
C SER A 27 -0.96 -8.31 1.76
N LEU A 28 -0.37 -9.37 1.19
CA LEU A 28 -0.92 -10.09 0.04
C LEU A 28 -2.28 -10.73 0.38
N ALA A 29 -2.40 -11.35 1.55
CA ALA A 29 -3.66 -11.93 2.00
C ALA A 29 -4.76 -10.86 2.14
N LEU A 30 -4.43 -9.66 2.62
CA LEU A 30 -5.39 -8.54 2.66
C LEU A 30 -5.84 -8.08 1.27
N VAL A 31 -4.95 -8.10 0.27
CA VAL A 31 -5.35 -7.85 -1.12
C VAL A 31 -6.32 -8.93 -1.58
N VAL A 32 -6.07 -10.20 -1.27
CA VAL A 32 -6.98 -11.31 -1.62
C VAL A 32 -8.35 -11.14 -0.96
N CYS A 33 -8.40 -10.73 0.32
CA CYS A 33 -9.67 -10.44 1.02
C CYS A 33 -10.54 -9.38 0.33
N ASN A 34 -9.94 -8.45 -0.43
CA ASN A 34 -10.71 -7.46 -1.17
C ASN A 34 -11.56 -8.07 -2.30
N PHE A 35 -11.19 -9.25 -2.80
CA PHE A 35 -11.83 -9.91 -3.93
C PHE A 35 -12.53 -11.22 -3.56
N PHE A 36 -12.08 -11.90 -2.51
CA PHE A 36 -12.56 -13.22 -2.12
C PHE A 36 -12.90 -13.26 -0.63
N SER A 37 -14.06 -13.85 -0.30
CA SER A 37 -14.39 -14.16 1.09
C SER A 37 -13.58 -15.38 1.53
N LEU A 38 -12.68 -15.18 2.48
CA LEU A 38 -11.88 -16.25 3.10
C LEU A 38 -12.56 -16.84 4.35
N GLY A 39 -13.86 -16.61 4.52
CA GLY A 39 -14.62 -17.08 5.67
C GLY A 39 -14.07 -16.56 7.01
N PRO A 40 -14.03 -17.40 8.07
CA PRO A 40 -13.55 -16.99 9.39
C PRO A 40 -12.12 -16.47 9.41
N VAL A 41 -11.25 -17.02 8.54
CA VAL A 41 -9.85 -16.58 8.43
C VAL A 41 -9.77 -15.17 7.86
N GLY A 42 -10.62 -14.85 6.87
CA GLY A 42 -10.74 -13.51 6.31
C GLY A 42 -11.10 -12.46 7.37
N ALA A 43 -12.07 -12.76 8.23
CA ALA A 43 -12.48 -11.84 9.30
C ALA A 43 -11.35 -11.54 10.31
N ILE A 44 -10.55 -12.55 10.66
CA ILE A 44 -9.38 -12.37 11.53
C ILE A 44 -8.32 -11.51 10.82
N LEU A 45 -8.05 -11.79 9.55
CA LEU A 45 -7.07 -11.03 8.76
C LEU A 45 -7.50 -9.57 8.59
N GLU A 46 -8.76 -9.29 8.26
CA GLU A 46 -9.28 -7.93 8.10
C GLU A 46 -9.30 -7.14 9.42
N GLY A 47 -9.49 -7.81 10.55
CA GLY A 47 -9.44 -7.16 11.87
C GLY A 47 -8.01 -6.91 12.37
N ALA A 48 -7.17 -7.95 12.41
CA ALA A 48 -5.84 -7.89 13.04
C ALA A 48 -4.72 -7.52 12.05
N GLY A 49 -4.83 -7.93 10.79
CA GLY A 49 -3.82 -7.71 9.76
C GLY A 49 -3.46 -6.23 9.55
N PRO A 50 -4.44 -5.32 9.41
CA PRO A 50 -4.17 -3.89 9.27
C PRO A 50 -3.45 -3.30 10.48
N VAL A 51 -3.78 -3.76 11.70
CA VAL A 51 -3.09 -3.30 12.91
C VAL A 51 -1.63 -3.73 12.90
N ILE A 52 -1.35 -5.01 12.61
CA ILE A 52 0.02 -5.54 12.56
C ILE A 52 0.84 -4.80 11.50
N ILE A 53 0.31 -4.66 10.28
CA ILE A 53 0.99 -3.97 9.19
C ILE A 53 1.18 -2.49 9.52
N GLY A 54 0.16 -1.83 10.05
CA GLY A 54 0.20 -0.42 10.43
C GLY A 54 1.27 -0.16 11.48
N CYS A 55 1.32 -0.97 12.54
CA CYS A 55 2.35 -0.88 13.57
C CYS A 55 3.77 -1.03 13.00
N HIS A 56 3.99 -1.98 12.08
CA HIS A 56 5.28 -2.16 11.42
C HIS A 56 5.67 -0.95 10.58
N LEU A 57 4.77 -0.48 9.70
CA LEU A 57 5.03 0.67 8.82
C LEU A 57 5.32 1.93 9.62
N VAL A 58 4.55 2.21 10.67
CA VAL A 58 4.79 3.35 11.57
C VAL A 58 6.13 3.21 12.27
N THR A 59 6.48 2.01 12.76
CA THR A 59 7.77 1.75 13.38
C THR A 59 8.91 2.01 12.40
N PHE A 60 8.83 1.47 11.18
CA PHE A 60 9.86 1.66 10.14
C PHE A 60 9.99 3.10 9.68
N ALA A 61 8.90 3.86 9.66
CA ALA A 61 8.90 5.26 9.27
C ALA A 61 9.44 6.20 10.36
N THR A 62 9.19 5.89 11.64
CA THR A 62 9.45 6.83 12.75
C THR A 62 10.69 6.46 13.57
N TYR A 63 11.10 5.20 13.56
CA TYR A 63 12.18 4.73 14.42
C TYR A 63 13.54 4.94 13.76
N ASN A 64 14.23 6.01 14.14
CA ASN A 64 15.51 6.42 13.54
C ASN A 64 16.74 5.62 13.99
N ARG A 65 16.57 4.53 14.76
CA ARG A 65 17.71 3.73 15.26
C ARG A 65 18.05 2.52 14.40
N PHE A 66 17.37 2.34 13.27
CA PHE A 66 17.75 1.34 12.29
C PHE A 66 19.08 1.70 11.63
N ASP A 67 19.84 0.68 11.24
CA ASP A 67 21.09 0.89 10.52
C ASP A 67 20.85 1.49 9.11
N GLU A 68 21.89 2.08 8.54
CA GLU A 68 21.83 2.75 7.23
C GLU A 68 21.33 1.78 6.13
N HIS A 69 21.73 0.51 6.22
CA HIS A 69 21.34 -0.54 5.29
C HIS A 69 19.84 -0.78 5.30
N PHE A 70 19.25 -1.03 6.48
CA PHE A 70 17.82 -1.22 6.65
C PHE A 70 17.04 0.02 6.23
N ARG A 71 17.54 1.22 6.55
CA ARG A 71 16.90 2.48 6.13
C ARG A 71 16.89 2.64 4.62
N SER A 72 17.97 2.26 3.93
CA SER A 72 18.05 2.24 2.47
C SER A 72 17.00 1.29 1.86
N LEU A 73 16.90 0.06 2.39
CA LEU A 73 15.88 -0.92 1.99
C LEU A 73 14.45 -0.42 2.23
N ALA A 74 14.19 0.11 3.43
CA ALA A 74 12.90 0.67 3.81
C ALA A 74 12.52 1.87 2.95
N SER A 75 13.48 2.75 2.64
CA SER A 75 13.28 3.90 1.75
C SER A 75 12.83 3.48 0.36
N PHE A 76 13.46 2.44 -0.21
CA PHE A 76 13.02 1.89 -1.49
C PHE A 76 11.61 1.30 -1.41
N GLY A 77 11.29 0.57 -0.33
CA GLY A 77 9.93 0.10 -0.06
C GLY A 77 8.92 1.25 0.02
N PHE A 78 9.23 2.31 0.76
CA PHE A 78 8.37 3.51 0.86
C PHE A 78 8.17 4.17 -0.49
N ALA A 79 9.22 4.27 -1.31
CA ALA A 79 9.11 4.79 -2.67
C ALA A 79 8.15 3.96 -3.52
N CYS A 80 8.22 2.62 -3.47
CA CYS A 80 7.27 1.74 -4.16
C CYS A 80 5.82 1.95 -3.67
N GLY A 81 5.62 2.12 -2.36
CA GLY A 81 4.30 2.44 -1.80
C GLY A 81 3.75 3.77 -2.31
N ILE A 82 4.58 4.82 -2.32
CA ILE A 82 4.21 6.15 -2.86
C ILE A 82 3.86 6.07 -4.34
N VAL A 83 4.60 5.28 -5.14
CA VAL A 83 4.29 5.07 -6.57
C VAL A 83 2.90 4.49 -6.75
N VAL A 84 2.49 3.51 -5.94
CA VAL A 84 1.13 2.95 -6.01
C VAL A 84 0.07 4.01 -5.70
N ILE A 85 0.27 4.81 -4.65
CA ILE A 85 -0.63 5.92 -4.30
C ILE A 85 -0.69 6.96 -5.43
N ALA A 86 0.44 7.30 -6.03
CA ALA A 86 0.51 8.28 -7.12
C ALA A 86 -0.22 7.78 -8.38
N LEU A 87 -0.01 6.50 -8.75
CA LEU A 87 -0.72 5.86 -9.86
C LEU A 87 -2.23 5.81 -9.60
N TRP A 88 -2.63 5.56 -8.35
CA TRP A 88 -4.03 5.60 -7.94
C TRP A 88 -4.66 6.97 -8.16
N PHE A 89 -4.03 8.03 -7.63
CA PHE A 89 -4.51 9.40 -7.83
C PHE A 89 -4.53 9.81 -9.30
N LEU A 90 -3.53 9.39 -10.08
CA LEU A 90 -3.49 9.66 -11.50
C LEU A 90 -4.67 9.01 -12.23
N ALA A 91 -4.93 7.72 -11.95
CA ALA A 91 -6.08 7.02 -12.53
C ALA A 91 -7.41 7.68 -12.16
N GLN A 92 -7.59 8.02 -10.88
CA GLN A 92 -8.79 8.70 -10.39
C GLN A 92 -8.97 10.09 -11.01
N GLY A 93 -7.89 10.86 -11.12
CA GLY A 93 -7.91 12.20 -11.70
C GLY A 93 -8.25 12.17 -13.19
N LEU A 94 -7.63 11.26 -13.96
CA LEU A 94 -7.93 11.07 -15.37
C LEU A 94 -9.40 10.71 -15.58
N LEU A 95 -9.91 9.76 -14.80
CA LEU A 95 -11.31 9.39 -14.88
C LEU A 95 -12.22 10.56 -14.49
N GLY A 96 -11.92 11.26 -13.40
CA GLY A 96 -12.65 12.46 -12.99
C GLY A 96 -12.75 13.52 -14.10
N ILE A 97 -11.67 13.72 -14.87
CA ILE A 97 -11.67 14.61 -16.04
C ILE A 97 -12.62 14.09 -17.12
N PHE A 98 -12.55 12.80 -17.48
CA PHE A 98 -13.46 12.21 -18.47
C PHE A 98 -14.93 12.32 -18.04
N TYR A 99 -15.19 12.04 -16.78
CA TYR A 99 -16.50 12.19 -16.14
C TYR A 99 -17.05 13.61 -16.22
N GLY A 100 -16.25 14.58 -15.80
CA GLY A 100 -16.62 15.99 -15.84
C GLY A 100 -16.87 16.46 -17.27
N ALA A 101 -15.96 16.13 -18.20
CA ALA A 101 -16.09 16.50 -19.60
C ALA A 101 -17.36 15.87 -20.25
N TYR A 102 -17.64 14.61 -19.96
CA TYR A 102 -18.83 13.92 -20.46
C TYR A 102 -20.12 14.55 -19.93
N GLY A 103 -20.18 14.86 -18.62
CA GLY A 103 -21.34 15.51 -18.01
C GLY A 103 -21.56 16.94 -18.53
N LEU A 104 -20.48 17.71 -18.72
CA LEU A 104 -20.54 19.04 -19.32
C LEU A 104 -21.04 18.99 -20.77
N GLY A 105 -20.58 18.02 -21.56
CA GLY A 105 -21.02 17.83 -22.95
C GLY A 105 -22.52 17.54 -23.06
N HIS A 106 -23.05 16.64 -22.23
CA HIS A 106 -24.48 16.33 -22.19
C HIS A 106 -25.33 17.53 -21.76
N SER A 107 -24.91 18.22 -20.70
CA SER A 107 -25.56 19.44 -20.23
C SER A 107 -25.62 20.52 -21.32
N ALA A 108 -24.50 20.74 -22.03
CA ALA A 108 -24.44 21.67 -23.15
C ALA A 108 -25.31 21.25 -24.35
N ALA A 109 -25.51 19.94 -24.55
CA ALA A 109 -26.40 19.38 -25.57
C ALA A 109 -27.89 19.37 -25.17
N GLY A 110 -28.24 19.88 -23.98
CA GLY A 110 -29.62 19.88 -23.47
C GLY A 110 -30.18 18.50 -23.19
N SER A 111 -29.33 17.48 -23.09
CA SER A 111 -29.71 16.09 -22.86
C SER A 111 -29.45 15.70 -21.40
N PRO A 112 -30.39 15.04 -20.71
CA PRO A 112 -30.15 14.53 -19.38
C PRO A 112 -29.08 13.42 -19.44
N VAL A 113 -28.12 13.46 -18.51
CA VAL A 113 -27.14 12.38 -18.35
C VAL A 113 -27.85 11.20 -17.72
N ASP A 114 -28.07 10.13 -18.49
CA ASP A 114 -28.50 8.87 -17.91
C ASP A 114 -27.31 8.22 -17.17
N PRO A 115 -27.40 7.91 -15.87
CA PRO A 115 -26.32 7.28 -15.12
C PRO A 115 -25.85 5.95 -15.74
N GLY A 116 -26.71 5.28 -16.53
CA GLY A 116 -26.40 4.04 -17.23
C GLY A 116 -25.51 4.20 -18.47
N ASP A 117 -25.46 5.40 -19.07
CA ASP A 117 -24.66 5.65 -20.29
C ASP A 117 -23.17 5.93 -20.01
N ILE A 118 -22.84 6.09 -18.73
CA ILE A 118 -21.51 6.38 -18.27
C ILE A 118 -20.67 5.09 -18.22
N ARG A 119 -20.12 4.71 -19.38
CA ARG A 119 -19.30 3.48 -19.54
C ARG A 119 -17.93 3.52 -18.85
N PHE A 120 -17.49 4.68 -18.37
CA PHE A 120 -16.16 4.85 -17.79
C PHE A 120 -16.12 4.72 -16.26
N ARG A 121 -17.17 4.13 -15.64
CA ARG A 121 -17.23 4.01 -14.18
C ARG A 121 -16.33 2.94 -13.66
N LEU A 122 -15.38 3.35 -12.83
CA LEU A 122 -14.68 2.41 -11.98
C LEU A 122 -15.70 1.68 -11.12
N PRO A 123 -15.58 0.36 -11.00
CA PRO A 123 -16.39 -0.40 -10.07
C PRO A 123 -16.26 0.17 -8.65
N ASP A 124 -17.35 0.12 -7.86
CA ASP A 124 -17.34 0.68 -6.50
C ASP A 124 -16.30 0.00 -5.59
N TRP A 125 -15.89 -1.24 -5.89
CA TRP A 125 -14.82 -1.92 -5.18
C TRP A 125 -13.45 -1.26 -5.35
N PHE A 126 -13.22 -0.57 -6.48
CA PHE A 126 -11.98 0.16 -6.71
C PHE A 126 -11.89 1.31 -5.70
N ASN A 127 -12.96 2.07 -5.47
CA ASN A 127 -12.92 3.24 -4.57
C ASN A 127 -12.78 2.92 -3.07
N ARG A 128 -12.55 1.66 -2.68
CA ARG A 128 -12.39 1.25 -1.29
C ARG A 128 -11.02 1.65 -0.75
N ALA A 129 -11.00 2.45 0.32
CA ALA A 129 -9.77 2.82 1.03
C ALA A 129 -8.95 1.59 1.48
N PHE A 130 -9.64 0.51 1.83
CA PHE A 130 -9.02 -0.74 2.24
C PHE A 130 -8.21 -1.40 1.12
N LEU A 131 -8.66 -1.31 -0.13
CA LEU A 131 -7.93 -1.82 -1.30
C LEU A 131 -6.65 -1.01 -1.54
N LEU A 132 -6.76 0.32 -1.50
CA LEU A 132 -5.58 1.18 -1.67
C LEU A 132 -4.55 0.93 -0.57
N ALA A 133 -5.00 0.79 0.68
CA ALA A 133 -4.13 0.52 1.83
C ALA A 133 -3.42 -0.83 1.70
N SER A 134 -4.14 -1.89 1.32
CA SER A 134 -3.55 -3.23 1.15
C SER A 134 -2.55 -3.27 0.00
N LEU A 135 -2.89 -2.68 -1.16
CA LEU A 135 -1.96 -2.57 -2.31
C LEU A 135 -0.70 -1.77 -1.97
N THR A 136 -0.85 -0.67 -1.24
CA THR A 136 0.29 0.17 -0.81
C THR A 136 1.21 -0.60 0.14
N ALA A 137 0.63 -1.31 1.12
CA ALA A 137 1.40 -2.14 2.03
C ALA A 137 2.14 -3.26 1.27
N THR A 138 1.48 -3.94 0.34
CA THR A 138 2.11 -4.97 -0.50
C THR A 138 3.24 -4.39 -1.35
N ALA A 139 3.07 -3.20 -1.93
CA ALA A 139 4.13 -2.55 -2.68
C ALA A 139 5.33 -2.16 -1.79
N PHE A 140 5.09 -1.73 -0.55
CA PHE A 140 6.16 -1.50 0.41
C PHE A 140 6.96 -2.77 0.71
N TYR A 141 6.29 -3.84 1.15
CA TYR A 141 6.97 -5.08 1.53
C TYR A 141 7.60 -5.77 0.32
N GLY A 142 6.96 -5.72 -0.85
CA GLY A 142 7.49 -6.26 -2.10
C GLY A 142 8.70 -5.47 -2.60
N GLY A 143 8.66 -4.14 -2.52
CA GLY A 143 9.79 -3.27 -2.82
C GLY A 143 10.98 -3.52 -1.90
N PHE A 144 10.72 -3.62 -0.59
CA PHE A 144 11.74 -3.97 0.40
C PHE A 144 12.38 -5.32 0.07
N ALA A 145 11.58 -6.36 -0.09
CA ALA A 145 12.06 -7.71 -0.39
C ALA A 145 12.86 -7.75 -1.70
N TYR A 146 12.41 -7.02 -2.73
CA TYR A 146 13.12 -6.90 -3.99
C TYR A 146 14.48 -6.20 -3.83
N ALA A 147 14.55 -5.09 -3.09
CA ALA A 147 15.81 -4.40 -2.82
C ALA A 147 16.79 -5.29 -2.05
N TRP A 148 16.28 -6.05 -1.08
CA TRP A 148 17.08 -6.98 -0.29
C TRP A 148 17.65 -8.12 -1.15
N LEU A 149 16.83 -8.77 -1.96
CA LEU A 149 17.25 -9.84 -2.88
C LEU A 149 18.24 -9.36 -3.95
N ARG A 150 18.15 -8.08 -4.36
CA ARG A 150 19.08 -7.45 -5.31
C ARG A 150 20.41 -7.04 -4.68
N GLY A 151 20.57 -7.17 -3.36
CA GLY A 151 21.74 -6.66 -2.65
C GLY A 151 21.85 -5.14 -2.70
N ARG A 152 20.73 -4.42 -2.83
CA ARG A 152 20.72 -2.96 -2.76
C ARG A 152 20.74 -2.53 -1.30
N GLY A 153 21.92 -2.18 -0.79
CA GLY A 153 22.09 -1.47 0.48
C GLY A 153 23.49 -1.57 1.01
#